data_AF-A0A1Q9AVY2-F1
#
_entry.id   AF-A0A1Q9AVY2-F1
#
_cell.length_a   1.000
_cell.length_b   1.000
_cell.length_c   1.000
_cell.angle_alpha   90.00
_cell.angle_beta   90.00
_cell.angle_gamma   90.00
#
_symmetry.space_group_name_H-M   'P 1'
#
loop_
_entity.id
_entity.type
_entity.pdbx_description
1 polymer ?
#
loop_
_entity_poly.entity_id
_entity_poly.type
_entity_poly.pdbx_seq_one_letter_code
_entity_poly.pdbx_strand_id
1 'polypeptide(L)'
;MPGLHRDKIDQIRDTLANFSANVFPLAGVAGDAERQACAEQLVSSMRRVDYVKDLATKALHPNRADPASEIFDPLMAAALATRQGNYDEAWWLSFLATHFGKHINDGWRLTKDFYGAFGTRAAWSWATISNNVADLHSWLDQQWPDLLNDGVSRRFSNHRKYESKSPAQMKAVLGSYIDFISTFGSHQALVQDIHRAVGQHPHAGFDELYKRMRAVKRFGRLGTFDFLTMLGKLGIAPIEPGSAYLADATGPLRGTKLFVHGDPEADADPTELEEILDQLDAQLQVGKQVLEDALCNWQKTPDRFVLFRG
;
A
#
# COMPACT_ATOMS: atom_id res chain seq x y z
N MET A 1 25.59 -9.09 7.40
CA MET A 1 25.15 -7.80 7.98
C MET A 1 24.16 -8.11 9.08
N PRO A 2 24.33 -7.59 10.31
CA PRO A 2 23.22 -7.59 11.27
C PRO A 2 22.02 -6.94 10.58
N GLY A 3 20.87 -7.63 10.57
CA GLY A 3 19.71 -7.18 9.81
C GLY A 3 19.23 -5.82 10.32
N LEU A 4 18.91 -4.89 9.42
CA LEU A 4 18.32 -3.58 9.72
C LEU A 4 17.25 -3.72 10.83
N HIS A 5 17.27 -2.88 11.86
CA HIS A 5 16.36 -2.93 13.03
C HIS A 5 16.38 -4.20 13.90
N ARG A 6 17.30 -5.16 13.73
CA ARG A 6 17.33 -6.36 14.58
C ARG A 6 17.49 -6.01 16.07
N ASP A 7 18.27 -4.97 16.34
CA ASP A 7 18.56 -4.48 17.69
C ASP A 7 17.37 -3.69 18.29
N LYS A 8 16.29 -3.47 17.51
CA LYS A 8 15.10 -2.76 17.98
C LYS A 8 14.05 -3.65 18.63
N ILE A 9 14.15 -4.98 18.53
CA ILE A 9 13.12 -5.87 19.10
C ILE A 9 13.01 -5.65 20.61
N ASP A 10 14.13 -5.68 21.33
CA ASP A 10 14.15 -5.49 22.78
C ASP A 10 13.69 -4.07 23.16
N GLN A 11 14.16 -3.06 22.42
CA GLN A 11 13.70 -1.67 22.60
C GLN A 11 12.17 -1.56 22.46
N ILE A 12 11.58 -2.16 21.43
CA ILE A 12 10.13 -2.11 21.20
C ILE A 12 9.40 -2.87 22.30
N ARG A 13 9.90 -4.03 22.74
CA ARG A 13 9.30 -4.78 23.86
C ARG A 13 9.31 -3.97 25.14
N ASP A 14 10.42 -3.31 25.44
CA ASP A 14 10.54 -2.46 26.61
C ASP A 14 9.60 -1.25 26.52
N THR A 15 9.48 -0.62 25.35
CA THR A 15 8.51 0.46 25.13
C THR A 15 7.07 -0.03 25.30
N LEU A 16 6.70 -1.19 24.75
CA LEU A 16 5.36 -1.77 24.93
C LEU A 16 5.06 -2.07 26.40
N ALA A 17 6.02 -2.64 27.14
CA ALA A 17 5.89 -2.94 28.55
C ALA A 17 5.72 -1.65 29.38
N ASN A 18 6.56 -0.64 29.11
CA ASN A 18 6.52 0.65 29.80
C ASN A 18 5.23 1.43 29.50
N PHE A 19 4.78 1.44 28.23
CA PHE A 19 3.51 2.03 27.84
C PHE A 19 2.35 1.34 28.55
N SER A 20 2.34 0.00 28.56
CA SER A 20 1.32 -0.80 29.23
C SER A 20 1.25 -0.56 30.73
N ALA A 21 2.38 -0.29 31.37
CA ALA A 21 2.45 -0.08 32.82
C ALA A 21 2.09 1.35 33.24
N ASN A 22 2.41 2.35 32.41
CA ASN A 22 2.41 3.75 32.84
C ASN A 22 1.45 4.66 32.07
N VAL A 23 0.93 4.24 30.91
CA VAL A 23 0.07 5.07 30.05
C VAL A 23 -1.30 4.42 29.86
N PHE A 24 -1.33 3.24 29.24
CA PHE A 24 -2.58 2.54 28.96
C PHE A 24 -2.34 1.02 28.95
N PRO A 25 -3.08 0.21 29.74
CA PRO A 25 -2.90 -1.24 29.78
C PRO A 25 -3.11 -1.90 28.41
N LEU A 26 -2.11 -2.65 27.94
CA LEU A 26 -2.17 -3.39 26.68
C LEU A 26 -2.38 -4.88 26.95
N ALA A 27 -3.64 -5.27 27.14
CA ALA A 27 -3.97 -6.64 27.55
C ALA A 27 -3.53 -7.71 26.54
N GLY A 28 -3.50 -7.37 25.24
CA GLY A 28 -3.09 -8.29 24.18
C GLY A 28 -1.61 -8.66 24.17
N VAL A 29 -0.75 -7.87 24.83
CA VAL A 29 0.72 -8.10 24.91
C VAL A 29 1.21 -8.17 26.36
N ALA A 30 0.32 -8.58 27.27
CA ALA A 30 0.66 -8.82 28.67
C ALA A 30 1.64 -10.00 28.82
N GLY A 31 1.47 -11.05 28.00
CA GLY A 31 2.37 -12.21 27.95
C GLY A 31 3.66 -11.94 27.20
N ASP A 32 4.71 -12.68 27.55
CA ASP A 32 6.05 -12.50 26.98
C ASP A 32 6.11 -12.89 25.49
N ALA A 33 5.48 -14.02 25.15
CA ALA A 33 5.42 -14.52 23.78
C ALA A 33 4.65 -13.56 22.86
N GLU A 34 3.52 -13.03 23.33
CA GLU A 34 2.68 -12.10 22.58
C GLU A 34 3.40 -10.78 22.33
N ARG A 35 4.08 -10.26 23.36
CA ARG A 35 4.88 -9.04 23.23
C ARG A 35 6.07 -9.22 22.31
N GLN A 36 6.77 -10.36 22.38
CA GLN A 36 7.86 -10.70 21.47
C GLN A 36 7.36 -10.76 20.02
N ALA A 37 6.29 -11.50 19.76
CA ALA A 37 5.72 -11.64 18.42
C ALA A 37 5.23 -10.29 17.86
N CYS A 38 4.62 -9.44 18.69
CA CYS A 38 4.20 -8.09 18.30
C CYS A 38 5.41 -7.23 17.91
N ALA A 39 6.47 -7.22 18.73
CA ALA A 39 7.70 -6.48 18.43
C ALA A 39 8.36 -6.97 17.13
N GLU A 40 8.38 -8.28 16.89
CA GLU A 40 8.90 -8.85 15.64
C GLU A 40 8.07 -8.44 14.42
N GLN A 41 6.74 -8.35 14.55
CA GLN A 41 5.88 -7.85 13.47
C GLN A 41 6.11 -6.36 13.20
N LEU A 42 6.29 -5.53 14.22
CA LEU A 42 6.65 -4.12 14.08
C LEU A 42 7.98 -3.97 13.33
N VAL A 43 9.03 -4.68 13.76
CA VAL A 43 10.33 -4.68 13.09
C VAL A 43 10.22 -5.19 11.64
N SER A 44 9.42 -6.23 11.41
CA SER A 44 9.17 -6.75 10.05
C SER A 44 8.50 -5.70 9.16
N SER A 45 7.53 -4.97 9.68
CA SER A 45 6.84 -3.89 8.97
C SER A 45 7.76 -2.69 8.69
N MET A 46 8.56 -2.26 9.67
CA MET A 46 9.59 -1.22 9.48
C MET A 46 10.56 -1.57 8.34
N ARG A 47 11.03 -2.82 8.29
CA ARG A 47 11.91 -3.30 7.21
C ARG A 47 11.25 -3.24 5.83
N ARG A 48 9.95 -3.55 5.73
CA ARG A 48 9.20 -3.42 4.47
C ARG A 48 9.08 -1.98 4.03
N VAL A 49 8.81 -1.06 4.97
CA VAL A 49 8.75 0.37 4.70
C VAL A 49 10.10 0.89 4.19
N ASP A 50 11.19 0.57 4.90
CA ASP A 50 12.52 1.04 4.54
C ASP A 50 13.04 0.46 3.23
N TYR A 51 12.75 -0.82 2.96
CA TYR A 51 13.09 -1.43 1.67
C TYR A 51 12.50 -0.64 0.50
N VAL A 52 11.24 -0.16 0.62
CA VAL A 52 10.58 0.65 -0.42
C VAL A 52 11.19 2.04 -0.48
N LYS A 53 11.45 2.69 0.66
CA LYS A 53 12.11 4.01 0.72
C LYS A 53 13.48 3.97 0.04
N ASP A 54 14.24 2.90 0.23
CA ASP A 54 15.53 2.70 -0.41
C ASP A 54 15.44 2.59 -1.93
N LEU A 55 14.29 2.17 -2.49
CA LEU A 55 14.11 2.14 -3.95
C LEU A 55 14.21 3.54 -4.56
N ALA A 56 13.89 4.60 -3.81
CA ALA A 56 13.98 5.98 -4.29
C ALA A 56 15.43 6.39 -4.58
N THR A 57 16.43 5.84 -3.87
CA THR A 57 17.84 6.26 -3.95
C THR A 57 18.79 5.18 -4.51
N LYS A 58 18.44 3.90 -4.39
CA LYS A 58 19.27 2.77 -4.81
C LYS A 58 19.52 2.74 -6.32
N ALA A 59 20.70 2.33 -6.77
CA ALA A 59 20.95 2.05 -8.19
C ALA A 59 20.00 0.93 -8.69
N LEU A 60 19.18 1.23 -9.69
CA LEU A 60 18.21 0.32 -10.28
C LEU A 60 18.56 0.04 -11.74
N HIS A 61 18.44 -1.21 -12.16
CA HIS A 61 18.65 -1.58 -13.57
C HIS A 61 17.51 -1.01 -14.44
N PRO A 62 17.78 -0.36 -15.58
CA PRO A 62 16.74 0.23 -16.44
C PRO A 62 15.65 -0.76 -16.86
N ASN A 63 16.00 -2.01 -17.18
CA ASN A 63 15.05 -3.07 -17.52
C ASN A 63 14.06 -3.46 -16.40
N ARG A 64 14.13 -2.83 -15.21
CA ARG A 64 13.06 -2.91 -14.21
C ARG A 64 11.79 -2.19 -14.68
N ALA A 65 11.90 -1.23 -15.59
CA ALA A 65 10.78 -0.49 -16.19
C ALA A 65 10.28 -1.08 -17.52
N ASP A 66 10.98 -2.07 -18.08
CA ASP A 66 10.61 -2.70 -19.34
C ASP A 66 9.68 -3.90 -19.10
N PRO A 67 8.40 -3.88 -19.52
CA PRO A 67 7.50 -5.01 -19.33
C PRO A 67 7.82 -6.23 -20.19
N ALA A 68 8.75 -6.16 -21.15
CA ALA A 68 9.26 -7.35 -21.83
C ALA A 68 10.30 -8.10 -20.98
N SER A 69 10.94 -7.40 -20.04
CA SER A 69 12.02 -7.93 -19.22
C SER A 69 11.53 -8.83 -18.08
N GLU A 70 12.23 -9.93 -17.82
CA GLU A 70 11.94 -10.83 -16.69
C GLU A 70 12.18 -10.18 -15.33
N ILE A 71 12.98 -9.11 -15.27
CA ILE A 71 13.21 -8.37 -14.04
C ILE A 71 12.23 -7.21 -13.85
N PHE A 72 11.22 -7.03 -14.71
CA PHE A 72 10.19 -6.00 -14.53
C PHE A 72 9.65 -5.97 -13.09
N ASP A 73 9.62 -4.79 -12.50
CA ASP A 73 9.03 -4.55 -11.18
C ASP A 73 8.38 -3.17 -11.19
N PRO A 74 7.04 -3.07 -11.08
CA PRO A 74 6.33 -1.80 -11.27
C PRO A 74 6.67 -0.76 -10.19
N LEU A 75 7.10 -1.16 -9.00
CA LEU A 75 7.53 -0.21 -7.96
C LEU A 75 8.93 0.35 -8.26
N MET A 76 9.83 -0.49 -8.77
CA MET A 76 11.13 -0.03 -9.25
C MET A 76 11.00 0.81 -10.53
N ALA A 77 10.05 0.46 -11.41
CA ALA A 77 9.71 1.23 -12.59
C ALA A 77 9.18 2.62 -12.21
N ALA A 78 8.29 2.70 -11.21
CA ALA A 78 7.81 3.96 -10.67
C ALA A 78 8.95 4.82 -10.11
N ALA A 79 9.86 4.24 -9.31
CA ALA A 79 11.03 4.95 -8.80
C ALA A 79 11.96 5.47 -9.92
N LEU A 80 12.17 4.68 -10.99
CA LEU A 80 12.91 5.12 -12.17
C LEU A 80 12.21 6.28 -12.89
N ALA A 81 10.89 6.21 -13.07
CA ALA A 81 10.09 7.26 -13.68
C ALA A 81 10.18 8.57 -12.89
N THR A 82 10.09 8.52 -11.55
CA THR A 82 10.28 9.69 -10.67
C THR A 82 11.64 10.35 -10.88
N ARG A 83 12.73 9.57 -10.96
CA ARG A 83 14.09 10.11 -11.18
C ARG A 83 14.26 10.78 -12.54
N GLN A 84 13.47 10.36 -13.52
CA GLN A 84 13.44 10.94 -14.86
C GLN A 84 12.51 12.17 -14.94
N GLY A 85 11.86 12.55 -13.84
CA GLY A 85 10.86 13.62 -13.81
C GLY A 85 9.51 13.24 -14.43
N ASN A 86 9.30 11.97 -14.77
CA ASN A 86 8.04 11.47 -15.32
C ASN A 86 7.09 11.07 -14.18
N TYR A 87 6.58 12.08 -13.47
CA TYR A 87 5.76 11.88 -12.28
C TYR A 87 4.45 11.16 -12.60
N ASP A 88 3.76 11.51 -13.69
CA ASP A 88 2.47 10.87 -13.99
C ASP A 88 2.63 9.36 -14.24
N GLU A 89 3.71 8.95 -14.89
CA GLU A 89 4.03 7.53 -15.08
C GLU A 89 4.34 6.83 -13.74
N ALA A 90 5.04 7.51 -12.82
CA ALA A 90 5.34 6.96 -11.51
C ALA A 90 4.07 6.71 -10.68
N TRP A 91 3.11 7.63 -10.72
CA TRP A 91 1.80 7.46 -10.09
C TRP A 91 1.03 6.30 -10.72
N TRP A 92 1.00 6.25 -12.06
CA TRP A 92 0.30 5.21 -12.79
C TRP A 92 0.83 3.80 -12.50
N LEU A 93 2.14 3.63 -12.54
CA LEU A 93 2.78 2.35 -12.20
C LEU A 93 2.54 1.95 -10.73
N SER A 94 2.55 2.92 -9.81
CA SER A 94 2.23 2.67 -8.39
C SER A 94 0.76 2.28 -8.20
N PHE A 95 -0.14 2.89 -8.96
CA PHE A 95 -1.57 2.55 -8.96
C PHE A 95 -1.79 1.13 -9.48
N LEU A 96 -1.20 0.78 -10.63
CA LEU A 96 -1.27 -0.58 -11.18
C LEU A 96 -0.64 -1.63 -10.26
N ALA A 97 0.51 -1.31 -9.66
CA ALA A 97 1.17 -2.17 -8.68
C ALA A 97 0.25 -2.44 -7.48
N THR A 98 -0.49 -1.43 -7.02
CA THR A 98 -1.39 -1.56 -5.88
C THR A 98 -2.71 -2.27 -6.25
N HIS A 99 -3.26 -1.97 -7.43
CA HIS A 99 -4.52 -2.55 -7.89
C HIS A 99 -4.39 -4.06 -8.14
N PHE A 100 -3.33 -4.48 -8.82
CA PHE A 100 -3.08 -5.90 -9.09
C PHE A 100 -2.40 -6.59 -7.90
N GLY A 101 -1.42 -5.90 -7.29
CA GLY A 101 -0.58 -6.43 -6.23
C GLY A 101 0.39 -7.52 -6.70
N LYS A 102 1.38 -7.82 -5.86
CA LYS A 102 2.33 -8.90 -6.09
C LYS A 102 1.75 -10.21 -5.55
N HIS A 103 1.50 -11.17 -6.43
CA HIS A 103 1.07 -12.50 -6.00
C HIS A 103 2.28 -13.35 -5.56
N ILE A 104 2.14 -14.17 -4.52
CA ILE A 104 3.24 -14.96 -3.96
C ILE A 104 3.89 -15.91 -4.97
N ASN A 105 3.10 -16.48 -5.89
CA ASN A 105 3.57 -17.42 -6.90
C ASN A 105 3.76 -16.78 -8.29
N ASP A 106 2.98 -15.75 -8.62
CA ASP A 106 2.97 -15.18 -9.97
C ASP A 106 3.81 -13.90 -10.03
N GLY A 107 4.32 -13.42 -8.88
CA GLY A 107 5.05 -12.18 -8.75
C GLY A 107 4.23 -11.00 -9.29
N TRP A 108 4.85 -10.20 -10.16
CA TRP A 108 4.24 -9.05 -10.80
C TRP A 108 3.58 -9.38 -12.16
N ARG A 109 3.37 -10.67 -12.49
CA ARG A 109 2.91 -11.09 -13.83
C ARG A 109 1.66 -10.36 -14.31
N LEU A 110 0.63 -10.21 -13.46
CA LEU A 110 -0.60 -9.53 -13.86
C LEU A 110 -0.35 -8.07 -14.22
N THR A 111 0.44 -7.34 -13.41
CA THR A 111 0.83 -5.96 -13.72
C THR A 111 1.73 -5.88 -14.96
N LYS A 112 2.73 -6.77 -15.07
CA LYS A 112 3.66 -6.85 -16.21
C LYS A 112 2.90 -7.02 -17.52
N ASP A 113 2.02 -8.00 -17.58
CA ASP A 113 1.32 -8.37 -18.81
C ASP A 113 0.24 -7.35 -19.15
N PHE A 114 -0.50 -6.82 -18.15
CA PHE A 114 -1.41 -5.71 -18.41
C PHE A 114 -0.67 -4.47 -18.90
N TYR A 115 0.34 -3.99 -18.16
CA TYR A 115 1.07 -2.77 -18.52
C TYR A 115 1.78 -2.91 -19.87
N GLY A 116 2.42 -4.04 -20.13
CA GLY A 116 3.04 -4.35 -21.42
C GLY A 116 2.06 -4.71 -22.54
N ALA A 117 0.74 -4.63 -22.30
CA ALA A 117 -0.31 -5.02 -23.22
C ALA A 117 -0.07 -6.42 -23.86
N PHE A 118 0.45 -7.36 -23.06
CA PHE A 118 0.83 -8.72 -23.48
C PHE A 118 1.79 -8.76 -24.68
N GLY A 119 2.52 -7.66 -24.93
CA GLY A 119 3.38 -7.52 -26.10
C GLY A 119 2.65 -7.38 -27.44
N THR A 120 1.31 -7.25 -27.44
CA THR A 120 0.54 -7.09 -28.69
C THR A 120 0.61 -5.67 -29.24
N ARG A 121 1.04 -4.72 -28.42
CA ARG A 121 1.18 -3.29 -28.75
C ARG A 121 2.15 -2.60 -27.79
N ALA A 122 2.33 -1.30 -27.99
CA ALA A 122 3.03 -0.45 -27.04
C ALA A 122 2.34 -0.48 -25.66
N ALA A 123 3.15 -0.36 -24.60
CA ALA A 123 2.69 -0.42 -23.23
C ALA A 123 1.58 0.60 -22.93
N TRP A 124 0.67 0.23 -22.03
CA TRP A 124 -0.33 1.12 -21.45
C TRP A 124 0.33 2.08 -20.44
N SER A 125 1.22 2.94 -20.92
CA SER A 125 1.80 4.05 -20.15
C SER A 125 0.76 5.15 -19.87
N TRP A 126 1.00 6.01 -18.89
CA TRP A 126 0.16 7.16 -18.62
C TRP A 126 -0.01 8.04 -19.87
N ALA A 127 1.09 8.30 -20.59
CA ALA A 127 1.06 9.08 -21.82
C ALA A 127 0.15 8.47 -22.89
N THR A 128 0.06 7.14 -22.95
CA THR A 128 -0.82 6.41 -23.86
C THR A 128 -2.28 6.47 -23.39
N ILE A 129 -2.55 6.13 -22.12
CA ILE A 129 -3.93 5.93 -21.63
C ILE A 129 -4.68 7.23 -21.31
N SER A 130 -3.99 8.28 -20.85
CA SER A 130 -4.62 9.54 -20.44
C SER A 130 -5.38 10.25 -21.56
N ASN A 131 -4.97 10.06 -22.81
CA ASN A 131 -5.65 10.63 -23.99
C ASN A 131 -6.45 9.60 -24.80
N ASN A 132 -6.39 8.31 -24.45
CA ASN A 132 -6.96 7.22 -25.26
C ASN A 132 -7.72 6.19 -24.42
N VAL A 133 -8.51 6.65 -23.44
CA VAL A 133 -9.32 5.75 -22.58
C VAL A 133 -10.26 4.85 -23.40
N ALA A 134 -10.80 5.37 -24.50
CA ALA A 134 -11.65 4.60 -25.41
C ALA A 134 -10.90 3.41 -26.05
N ASP A 135 -9.63 3.59 -26.40
CA ASP A 135 -8.79 2.52 -26.96
C ASP A 135 -8.48 1.44 -25.90
N LEU A 136 -8.18 1.86 -24.66
CA LEU A 136 -8.06 0.94 -23.52
C LEU A 136 -9.34 0.12 -23.32
N HIS A 137 -10.51 0.76 -23.36
CA HIS A 137 -11.80 0.09 -23.21
C HIS A 137 -12.05 -0.92 -24.35
N SER A 138 -11.77 -0.52 -25.59
CA SER A 138 -11.88 -1.39 -26.76
C SER A 138 -10.98 -2.62 -26.63
N TRP A 139 -9.72 -2.43 -26.21
CA TRP A 139 -8.78 -3.52 -25.99
C TRP A 139 -9.21 -4.46 -24.85
N LEU A 140 -9.73 -3.91 -23.76
CA LEU A 140 -10.28 -4.69 -22.64
C LEU A 140 -11.49 -5.54 -23.06
N ASP A 141 -12.30 -5.07 -24.00
CA ASP A 141 -13.45 -5.83 -24.50
C ASP A 141 -13.05 -6.88 -25.54
N GLN A 142 -12.07 -6.58 -26.40
CA GLN A 142 -11.77 -7.38 -27.59
C GLN A 142 -10.62 -8.37 -27.42
N GLN A 143 -9.56 -8.01 -26.68
CA GLN A 143 -8.34 -8.82 -26.62
C GLN A 143 -8.09 -9.41 -25.23
N TRP A 144 -8.37 -8.64 -24.19
CA TRP A 144 -8.08 -9.03 -22.81
C TRP A 144 -8.69 -10.38 -22.37
N PRO A 145 -9.93 -10.76 -22.72
CA PRO A 145 -10.47 -12.07 -22.35
C PRO A 145 -9.66 -13.23 -22.91
N ASP A 146 -9.26 -13.16 -24.17
CA ASP A 146 -8.50 -14.22 -24.84
C ASP A 146 -7.06 -14.29 -24.31
N LEU A 147 -6.44 -13.12 -24.09
CA LEU A 147 -5.09 -13.01 -23.54
C LEU A 147 -4.98 -13.57 -22.11
N LEU A 148 -6.05 -13.48 -21.31
CA LEU A 148 -6.10 -14.09 -19.98
C LEU A 148 -6.26 -15.61 -20.01
N ASN A 149 -6.75 -16.17 -21.12
CA ASN A 149 -7.07 -17.59 -21.29
C ASN A 149 -5.96 -18.37 -22.02
N ASP A 150 -4.72 -17.85 -22.03
CA ASP A 150 -3.54 -18.49 -22.64
C ASP A 150 -2.91 -19.62 -21.80
N GLY A 151 -3.54 -19.99 -20.68
CA GLY A 151 -3.04 -21.01 -19.76
C GLY A 151 -2.01 -20.52 -18.73
N VAL A 152 -1.61 -19.25 -18.76
CA VAL A 152 -0.67 -18.66 -17.79
C VAL A 152 -1.42 -18.05 -16.61
N SER A 153 -1.03 -18.45 -15.40
CA SER A 153 -1.65 -17.93 -14.18
C SER A 153 -1.31 -16.45 -13.96
N ARG A 154 -2.35 -15.64 -13.77
CA ARG A 154 -2.23 -14.21 -13.44
C ARG A 154 -3.18 -13.92 -12.30
N ARG A 155 -2.74 -14.06 -11.06
CA ARG A 155 -3.58 -13.78 -9.88
C ARG A 155 -3.33 -12.39 -9.34
N PHE A 156 -4.37 -11.83 -8.73
CA PHE A 156 -4.24 -10.69 -7.84
C PHE A 156 -3.49 -11.11 -6.58
N SER A 157 -2.85 -10.15 -5.89
CA SER A 157 -2.31 -10.38 -4.53
C SER A 157 -3.39 -10.78 -3.51
N ASN A 158 -2.98 -11.21 -2.32
CA ASN A 158 -3.93 -11.53 -1.24
C ASN A 158 -4.76 -10.32 -0.80
N HIS A 159 -4.20 -9.10 -0.84
CA HIS A 159 -4.93 -7.86 -0.54
C HIS A 159 -5.99 -7.52 -1.60
N ARG A 160 -5.86 -8.05 -2.82
CA ARG A 160 -6.73 -7.77 -3.96
C ARG A 160 -7.46 -9.01 -4.49
N LYS A 161 -7.48 -10.11 -3.72
CA LYS A 161 -7.97 -11.43 -4.16
C LYS A 161 -9.45 -11.49 -4.55
N TYR A 162 -10.24 -10.49 -4.16
CA TYR A 162 -11.66 -10.38 -4.50
C TYR A 162 -11.95 -9.44 -5.68
N GLU A 163 -10.92 -8.88 -6.32
CA GLU A 163 -11.09 -8.16 -7.58
C GLU A 163 -11.36 -9.09 -8.75
N SER A 164 -12.09 -8.59 -9.74
CA SER A 164 -12.31 -9.32 -11.00
C SER A 164 -11.43 -8.79 -12.11
N LYS A 165 -11.08 -9.70 -13.01
CA LYS A 165 -10.47 -9.37 -14.30
C LYS A 165 -11.50 -9.21 -15.40
N SER A 166 -12.80 -9.17 -15.10
CA SER A 166 -13.79 -8.97 -16.15
C SER A 166 -13.57 -7.59 -16.82
N PRO A 167 -13.78 -7.47 -18.15
CA PRO A 167 -13.65 -6.19 -18.83
C PRO A 167 -14.47 -5.08 -18.16
N ALA A 168 -15.69 -5.39 -17.70
CA ALA A 168 -16.55 -4.44 -17.01
C ALA A 168 -15.91 -3.87 -15.73
N GLN A 169 -15.30 -4.71 -14.89
CA GLN A 169 -14.67 -4.25 -13.65
C GLN A 169 -13.35 -3.53 -13.90
N MET A 170 -12.53 -4.03 -14.85
CA MET A 170 -11.29 -3.38 -15.26
C MET A 170 -11.55 -1.98 -15.80
N LYS A 171 -12.55 -1.81 -16.69
CA LYS A 171 -12.97 -0.49 -17.18
C LYS A 171 -13.44 0.42 -16.05
N ALA A 172 -14.21 -0.12 -15.08
CA ALA A 172 -14.71 0.68 -13.97
C ALA A 172 -13.57 1.26 -13.10
N VAL A 173 -12.61 0.42 -12.68
CA VAL A 173 -11.51 0.87 -11.80
C VAL A 173 -10.49 1.73 -12.54
N LEU A 174 -10.03 1.31 -13.72
CA LEU A 174 -9.03 2.04 -14.49
C LEU A 174 -9.61 3.34 -15.05
N GLY A 175 -10.80 3.28 -15.65
CA GLY A 175 -11.47 4.46 -16.22
C GLY A 175 -11.74 5.52 -15.16
N SER A 176 -12.27 5.13 -13.98
CA SER A 176 -12.51 6.12 -12.91
C SER A 176 -11.22 6.71 -12.32
N TYR A 177 -10.10 5.99 -12.30
CA TYR A 177 -8.81 6.56 -11.93
C TYR A 177 -8.35 7.60 -12.96
N ILE A 178 -8.45 7.27 -14.25
CA ILE A 178 -8.03 8.17 -15.33
C ILE A 178 -8.90 9.42 -15.35
N ASP A 179 -10.22 9.26 -15.25
CA ASP A 179 -11.18 10.36 -15.17
C ASP A 179 -10.87 11.27 -13.96
N PHE A 180 -10.61 10.68 -12.79
CA PHE A 180 -10.27 11.41 -11.57
C PHE A 180 -9.02 12.29 -11.74
N ILE A 181 -7.94 11.76 -12.32
CA ILE A 181 -6.74 12.57 -12.55
C ILE A 181 -6.97 13.60 -13.65
N SER A 182 -7.75 13.27 -14.66
CA SER A 182 -8.06 14.17 -15.79
C SER A 182 -8.81 15.43 -15.35
N THR A 183 -9.57 15.40 -14.25
CA THR A 183 -10.20 16.63 -13.71
C THR A 183 -9.18 17.65 -13.20
N PHE A 184 -7.96 17.22 -12.89
CA PHE A 184 -6.85 18.10 -12.49
C PHE A 184 -5.85 18.34 -13.63
N GLY A 185 -5.90 17.53 -14.69
CA GLY A 185 -4.99 17.58 -15.84
C GLY A 185 -3.68 16.79 -15.66
N SER A 186 -3.17 16.69 -14.43
CA SER A 186 -2.01 15.85 -14.09
C SER A 186 -1.99 15.49 -12.60
N HIS A 187 -1.17 14.50 -12.23
CA HIS A 187 -0.98 14.15 -10.82
C HIS A 187 -0.28 15.28 -10.05
N GLN A 188 0.62 16.02 -10.71
CA GLN A 188 1.25 17.18 -10.09
C GLN A 188 0.24 18.29 -9.80
N ALA A 189 -0.71 18.54 -10.70
CA ALA A 189 -1.78 19.50 -10.49
C ALA A 189 -2.74 19.08 -9.37
N LEU A 190 -3.02 17.77 -9.24
CA LEU A 190 -3.74 17.22 -8.08
C LEU A 190 -3.01 17.52 -6.76
N VAL A 191 -1.70 17.26 -6.68
CA VAL A 191 -0.92 17.56 -5.47
C VAL A 191 -0.92 19.06 -5.16
N GLN A 192 -0.75 19.92 -6.17
CA GLN A 192 -0.85 21.37 -5.98
C GLN A 192 -2.22 21.79 -5.46
N ASP A 193 -3.29 21.16 -5.94
CA ASP A 193 -4.64 21.44 -5.48
C ASP A 193 -4.86 21.02 -4.02
N ILE A 194 -4.35 19.85 -3.62
CA ILE A 194 -4.34 19.41 -2.23
C ILE A 194 -3.58 20.41 -1.37
N HIS A 195 -2.38 20.84 -1.79
CA HIS A 195 -1.61 21.83 -1.04
C HIS A 195 -2.33 23.18 -0.91
N ARG A 196 -3.14 23.58 -1.90
CA ARG A 196 -4.00 24.77 -1.77
C ARG A 196 -5.11 24.58 -0.74
N ALA A 197 -5.65 23.37 -0.62
CA ALA A 197 -6.76 23.06 0.28
C ALA A 197 -6.31 22.92 1.75
N VAL A 198 -5.18 22.23 2.00
CA VAL A 198 -4.77 21.84 3.37
C VAL A 198 -3.34 22.24 3.73
N GLY A 199 -2.66 23.00 2.88
CA GLY A 199 -1.24 23.34 3.05
C GLY A 199 -0.29 22.19 2.75
N GLN A 200 0.99 22.38 3.03
CA GLN A 200 2.05 21.37 2.84
C GLN A 200 2.25 20.52 4.10
N HIS A 201 1.16 20.04 4.68
CA HIS A 201 1.18 19.18 5.87
C HIS A 201 1.00 17.71 5.44
N PRO A 202 2.01 16.82 5.61
CA PRO A 202 1.96 15.46 5.09
C PRO A 202 0.73 14.65 5.52
N HIS A 203 0.36 14.72 6.81
CA HIS A 203 -0.84 14.06 7.36
C HIS A 203 -2.15 14.58 6.75
N ALA A 204 -2.29 15.91 6.67
CA ALA A 204 -3.50 16.53 6.12
C ALA A 204 -3.61 16.28 4.60
N GLY A 205 -2.47 16.32 3.88
CA GLY A 205 -2.40 16.01 2.46
C GLY A 205 -2.74 14.55 2.16
N PHE A 206 -2.26 13.61 2.98
CA PHE A 206 -2.65 12.21 2.90
C PHE A 206 -4.16 12.05 3.09
N ASP A 207 -4.71 12.66 4.15
CA ASP A 207 -6.13 12.53 4.48
C ASP A 207 -7.05 13.13 3.42
N GLU A 208 -6.70 14.30 2.89
CA GLU A 208 -7.42 14.94 1.79
C GLU A 208 -7.40 14.07 0.53
N LEU A 209 -6.23 13.54 0.15
CA LEU A 209 -6.12 12.64 -1.00
C LEU A 209 -6.87 11.33 -0.77
N TYR A 210 -6.81 10.77 0.44
CA TYR A 210 -7.54 9.56 0.83
C TYR A 210 -9.06 9.74 0.65
N LYS A 211 -9.59 10.89 1.05
CA LYS A 211 -11.01 11.24 0.83
C LYS A 211 -11.35 11.38 -0.65
N ARG A 212 -10.51 12.05 -1.44
CA ARG A 212 -10.71 12.25 -2.88
C ARG A 212 -10.66 10.95 -3.68
N MET A 213 -9.86 9.98 -3.25
CA MET A 213 -9.78 8.65 -3.87
C MET A 213 -11.10 7.86 -3.84
N ARG A 214 -12.13 8.31 -3.11
CA ARG A 214 -13.51 7.80 -3.24
C ARG A 214 -14.06 7.91 -4.67
N ALA A 215 -13.50 8.80 -5.50
CA ALA A 215 -13.83 8.88 -6.92
C ALA A 215 -13.41 7.62 -7.71
N VAL A 216 -12.41 6.88 -7.23
CA VAL A 216 -11.87 5.69 -7.89
C VAL A 216 -12.67 4.46 -7.49
N LYS A 217 -13.45 3.95 -8.44
CA LYS A 217 -14.38 2.83 -8.23
C LYS A 217 -13.61 1.56 -7.88
N ARG A 218 -14.18 0.79 -6.94
CA ARG A 218 -13.65 -0.51 -6.48
C ARG A 218 -12.26 -0.47 -5.85
N PHE A 219 -11.66 0.70 -5.66
CA PHE A 219 -10.32 0.75 -5.06
C PHE A 219 -10.37 0.46 -3.56
N GLY A 220 -11.45 0.88 -2.90
CA GLY A 220 -11.76 0.57 -1.50
C GLY A 220 -10.78 1.15 -0.50
N ARG A 221 -11.05 1.02 0.80
CA ARG A 221 -10.16 1.51 1.87
C ARG A 221 -8.75 0.93 1.76
N LEU A 222 -8.65 -0.39 1.67
CA LEU A 222 -7.36 -1.10 1.65
C LEU A 222 -6.51 -0.66 0.45
N GLY A 223 -7.10 -0.65 -0.76
CA GLY A 223 -6.39 -0.20 -1.96
C GLY A 223 -5.95 1.26 -1.86
N THR A 224 -6.83 2.14 -1.38
CA THR A 224 -6.48 3.56 -1.19
C THR A 224 -5.34 3.73 -0.19
N PHE A 225 -5.42 3.12 1.00
CA PHE A 225 -4.38 3.23 2.01
C PHE A 225 -3.03 2.66 1.52
N ASP A 226 -3.04 1.47 0.92
CA ASP A 226 -1.84 0.84 0.36
C ASP A 226 -1.22 1.71 -0.75
N PHE A 227 -2.03 2.30 -1.61
CA PHE A 227 -1.57 3.15 -2.71
C PHE A 227 -0.94 4.43 -2.21
N LEU A 228 -1.63 5.18 -1.35
CA LEU A 228 -1.15 6.47 -0.87
C LEU A 228 0.10 6.33 0.00
N THR A 229 0.16 5.28 0.82
CA THR A 229 1.37 4.99 1.58
C THR A 229 2.52 4.57 0.66
N MET A 230 2.25 3.86 -0.44
CA MET A 230 3.27 3.54 -1.45
C MET A 230 3.82 4.80 -2.12
N LEU A 231 2.96 5.77 -2.48
CA LEU A 231 3.39 7.05 -3.05
C LEU A 231 4.29 7.83 -2.09
N GLY A 232 3.93 7.88 -0.80
CA GLY A 232 4.75 8.50 0.24
C GLY A 232 6.11 7.82 0.40
N LYS A 233 6.12 6.49 0.53
CA LYS A 233 7.37 5.70 0.69
C LYS A 233 8.30 5.79 -0.51
N LEU A 234 7.77 5.83 -1.73
CA LEU A 234 8.57 5.98 -2.94
C LEU A 234 9.06 7.42 -3.16
N GLY A 235 8.63 8.37 -2.33
CA GLY A 235 8.94 9.79 -2.50
C GLY A 235 8.24 10.42 -3.72
N ILE A 236 7.17 9.81 -4.21
CA ILE A 236 6.39 10.29 -5.36
C ILE A 236 5.48 11.45 -4.94
N ALA A 237 4.96 11.40 -3.72
CA ALA A 237 4.14 12.46 -3.13
C ALA A 237 4.59 12.72 -1.69
N PRO A 238 4.64 13.99 -1.24
CA PRO A 238 5.09 14.34 0.12
C PRO A 238 3.96 14.15 1.15
N ILE A 239 3.45 12.92 1.27
CA ILE A 239 2.32 12.57 2.12
C ILE A 239 2.67 11.38 3.02
N GLU A 240 2.08 11.33 4.20
CA GLU A 240 2.19 10.20 5.12
C GLU A 240 0.88 10.05 5.91
N PRO A 241 0.45 8.83 6.29
CA PRO A 241 -0.81 8.64 7.00
C PRO A 241 -0.72 9.22 8.41
N GLY A 242 -1.66 10.11 8.76
CA GLY A 242 -1.79 10.65 10.12
C GLY A 242 -2.50 9.73 11.12
N SER A 243 -3.18 8.68 10.64
CA SER A 243 -3.85 7.66 11.45
C SER A 243 -3.72 6.27 10.82
N ALA A 244 -4.12 5.22 11.54
CA ALA A 244 -4.19 3.86 11.00
C ALA A 244 -5.48 3.59 10.20
N TYR A 245 -6.38 4.57 10.09
CA TYR A 245 -7.68 4.48 9.41
C TYR A 245 -8.48 3.23 9.85
N LEU A 246 -8.64 3.04 11.17
CA LEU A 246 -9.24 1.85 11.77
C LEU A 246 -10.75 1.72 11.52
N ALA A 247 -11.49 2.82 11.45
CA ALA A 247 -12.96 2.80 11.37
C ALA A 247 -13.51 1.96 10.21
N ASP A 248 -12.86 2.02 9.04
CA ASP A 248 -13.24 1.28 7.85
C ASP A 248 -12.35 0.03 7.61
N ALA A 249 -11.53 -0.35 8.60
CA ALA A 249 -10.60 -1.47 8.50
C ALA A 249 -11.15 -2.71 9.21
N THR A 250 -10.94 -3.90 8.63
CA THR A 250 -11.32 -5.17 9.27
C THR A 250 -10.14 -5.78 10.05
N GLY A 251 -9.05 -6.12 9.35
CA GLY A 251 -7.88 -6.75 9.94
C GLY A 251 -7.14 -5.87 10.95
N PRO A 252 -6.77 -4.63 10.59
CA PRO A 252 -6.16 -3.68 11.52
C PRO A 252 -7.02 -3.40 12.74
N LEU A 253 -8.32 -3.12 12.59
CA LEU A 253 -9.23 -2.87 13.71
C LEU A 253 -9.29 -4.06 14.67
N ARG A 254 -9.48 -5.27 14.14
CA ARG A 254 -9.46 -6.51 14.93
C ARG A 254 -8.13 -6.70 15.66
N GLY A 255 -7.02 -6.36 15.02
CA GLY A 255 -5.70 -6.42 15.63
C GLY A 255 -5.50 -5.41 16.74
N THR A 256 -5.97 -4.17 16.57
CA THR A 256 -5.93 -3.14 17.61
C THR A 256 -6.83 -3.48 18.78
N LYS A 257 -8.03 -4.02 18.54
CA LYS A 257 -8.93 -4.51 19.60
C LYS A 257 -8.26 -5.61 20.44
N LEU A 258 -7.67 -6.62 19.77
CA LEU A 258 -6.90 -7.65 20.45
C LEU A 258 -5.72 -7.07 21.24
N PHE A 259 -5.00 -6.12 20.66
CA PHE A 259 -3.82 -5.50 21.27
C PHE A 259 -4.17 -4.74 22.55
N VAL A 260 -5.24 -3.94 22.51
CA VAL A 260 -5.68 -3.08 23.62
C VAL A 260 -6.43 -3.90 24.67
N HIS A 261 -7.45 -4.65 24.26
CA HIS A 261 -8.40 -5.29 25.18
C HIS A 261 -8.15 -6.79 25.41
N GLY A 262 -7.21 -7.40 24.67
CA GLY A 262 -7.01 -8.86 24.72
C GLY A 262 -8.10 -9.65 24.00
N ASP A 263 -9.04 -8.96 23.32
CA ASP A 263 -10.16 -9.56 22.61
C ASP A 263 -10.31 -8.93 21.22
N PRO A 264 -10.18 -9.69 20.12
CA PRO A 264 -10.34 -9.18 18.75
C PRO A 264 -11.75 -8.68 18.44
N GLU A 265 -12.76 -9.12 19.20
CA GLU A 265 -14.16 -8.78 18.99
C GLU A 265 -14.69 -7.79 20.05
N ALA A 266 -13.79 -7.18 20.83
CA ALA A 266 -14.16 -6.18 21.83
C ALA A 266 -15.05 -5.06 21.24
N ASP A 267 -16.06 -4.63 22.00
CA ASP A 267 -16.84 -3.46 21.67
C ASP A 267 -16.04 -2.20 22.04
N ALA A 268 -15.42 -1.59 21.04
CA ALA A 268 -14.49 -0.48 21.20
C ALA A 268 -14.66 0.51 20.06
N ASP A 269 -14.65 1.81 20.38
CA ASP A 269 -14.71 2.88 19.39
C ASP A 269 -13.39 2.96 18.62
N PRO A 270 -13.39 2.85 17.28
CA PRO A 270 -12.19 3.04 16.48
C PRO A 270 -11.46 4.36 16.75
N THR A 271 -12.17 5.42 17.12
CA THR A 271 -11.58 6.72 17.46
C THR A 271 -10.71 6.63 18.72
N GLU A 272 -11.22 5.99 19.77
CA GLU A 272 -10.46 5.75 21.01
C GLU A 272 -9.22 4.88 20.74
N LEU A 273 -9.38 3.84 19.91
CA LEU A 273 -8.27 2.99 19.51
C LEU A 273 -7.19 3.75 18.74
N GLU A 274 -7.57 4.69 17.86
CA GLU A 274 -6.61 5.57 17.17
C GLU A 274 -5.86 6.49 18.15
N GLU A 275 -6.54 7.07 19.14
CA GLU A 275 -5.91 7.90 20.17
C GLU A 275 -4.89 7.12 21.01
N ILE A 276 -5.18 5.85 21.31
CA ILE A 276 -4.22 4.96 21.99
C ILE A 276 -3.01 4.70 21.08
N LEU A 277 -3.24 4.46 19.78
CA LEU A 277 -2.16 4.30 18.81
C LEU A 277 -1.35 5.58 18.60
N ASP A 278 -1.95 6.77 18.72
CA ASP A 278 -1.25 8.07 18.71
C ASP A 278 -0.29 8.20 19.89
N GLN A 279 -0.76 7.90 21.09
CA GLN A 279 0.07 7.93 22.29
C GLN A 279 1.20 6.90 22.24
N LEU A 280 0.92 5.70 21.71
CA LEU A 280 1.94 4.67 21.54
C LEU A 280 2.99 5.07 20.48
N ASP A 281 2.55 5.59 19.33
CA ASP A 281 3.47 6.01 18.26
C ASP A 281 4.32 7.21 18.67
N ALA A 282 3.84 8.06 19.58
CA ALA A 282 4.67 9.13 20.15
C ALA A 282 5.90 8.59 20.90
N GLN A 283 5.85 7.34 21.39
CA GLN A 283 6.98 6.66 22.04
C GLN A 283 7.76 5.76 21.09
N LEU A 284 7.08 5.01 20.22
CA LEU A 284 7.72 4.08 19.28
C LEU A 284 8.35 4.79 18.08
N GLN A 285 7.72 5.86 17.60
CA GLN A 285 8.09 6.64 16.42
C GLN A 285 8.29 5.78 15.17
N VAL A 286 7.36 4.83 14.95
CA VAL A 286 7.42 3.90 13.81
C VAL A 286 6.49 4.30 12.68
N GLY A 287 5.50 5.14 12.97
CA GLY A 287 4.53 5.66 12.01
C GLY A 287 3.31 4.77 11.83
N LYS A 288 2.21 5.38 11.38
CA LYS A 288 0.88 4.76 11.33
C LYS A 288 0.76 3.58 10.39
N GLN A 289 1.45 3.60 9.26
CA GLN A 289 1.50 2.43 8.38
C GLN A 289 2.16 1.23 9.06
N VAL A 290 3.21 1.45 9.87
CA VAL A 290 3.90 0.35 10.53
C VAL A 290 2.98 -0.31 11.55
N LEU A 291 2.29 0.50 12.37
CA LEU A 291 1.30 0.03 13.35
C LEU A 291 0.16 -0.73 12.67
N GLU A 292 -0.44 -0.17 11.63
CA GLU A 292 -1.55 -0.76 10.88
C GLU A 292 -1.22 -2.16 10.36
N ASP A 293 -0.09 -2.30 9.65
CA ASP A 293 0.32 -3.55 9.02
C ASP A 293 0.82 -4.57 10.07
N ALA A 294 1.53 -4.12 11.10
CA ALA A 294 2.02 -4.99 12.16
C ALA A 294 0.87 -5.61 12.96
N LEU A 295 -0.11 -4.79 13.39
CA LEU A 295 -1.26 -5.27 14.18
C LEU A 295 -2.18 -6.18 13.35
N CYS A 296 -2.40 -5.84 12.07
CA CYS A 296 -3.15 -6.67 11.14
C CYS A 296 -2.54 -8.08 10.98
N ASN A 297 -1.21 -8.19 10.96
CA ASN A 297 -0.50 -9.46 10.82
C ASN A 297 -0.34 -10.20 12.16
N TRP A 298 0.02 -9.49 13.22
CA TRP A 298 0.19 -10.04 14.56
C TRP A 298 -1.05 -10.77 15.06
N GLN A 299 -2.25 -10.19 14.88
CA GLN A 299 -3.49 -10.78 15.38
C GLN A 299 -3.84 -12.15 14.79
N LYS A 300 -3.23 -12.53 13.66
CA LYS A 300 -3.45 -13.84 13.03
C LYS A 300 -2.79 -14.97 13.85
N THR A 301 -1.69 -14.66 14.53
CA THR A 301 -0.90 -15.57 15.36
C THR A 301 -0.22 -14.77 16.49
N PRO A 302 -0.96 -14.38 17.52
CA PRO A 302 -0.48 -13.37 18.49
C PRO A 302 0.70 -13.85 19.33
N ASP A 303 0.85 -15.15 19.57
CA ASP A 303 1.87 -15.77 20.41
C ASP A 303 3.17 -16.14 19.67
N ARG A 304 3.20 -15.97 18.34
CA ARG A 304 4.35 -16.34 17.50
C ARG A 304 4.50 -15.48 16.26
N PHE A 305 5.73 -15.13 15.93
CA PHE A 305 6.01 -14.41 14.69
C PHE A 305 5.84 -15.28 13.45
N VAL A 306 5.05 -14.78 12.50
CA VAL A 306 4.92 -15.33 11.16
C VAL A 306 5.24 -14.23 10.16
N LEU A 307 6.31 -14.44 9.39
CA LEU A 307 6.75 -13.51 8.35
C LEU A 307 5.63 -13.32 7.31
N PHE A 308 5.23 -12.07 7.09
CA PHE A 308 4.35 -11.69 5.99
C PHE A 308 5.05 -11.88 4.64
N ARG A 309 4.40 -12.56 3.69
CA ARG A 309 4.95 -12.92 2.37
C ARG A 309 4.20 -12.32 1.17
N GLY A 310 3.26 -11.41 1.41
CA GLY A 310 2.37 -10.86 0.38
C GLY A 310 1.07 -11.65 0.19
#